data_AF-A0A6J2U983-F1
#
_entry.id   AF-A0A6J2U983-F1
#
_cell.length_a   1.000
_cell.length_b   1.000
_cell.length_c   1.000
_cell.angle_alpha   90.00
_cell.angle_beta   90.00
_cell.angle_gamma   90.00
#
_symmetry.space_group_name_H-M   'P 1'
#
loop_
_entity.id
_entity.type
_entity.pdbx_description
1 polymer ?
#
loop_
_entity_poly.entity_id
_entity_poly.type
_entity_poly.pdbx_seq_one_letter_code
_entity_poly.pdbx_strand_id
1 'polypeptide(L)'
;MSFALMRKLLLLPIKRVCVGAENRQNVGGGPLKIQVRHHWPIAGPPRWPMSTGQRFIMGWGSLIIMMIIPFWALFQVPRWSALHNNLPYGEEEKDNEEEVDNKEK
;
A
#
# COMPACT_ATOMS: atom_id res chain seq x y z
N MET A 1 -13.12 -23.98 -8.85
CA MET A 1 -11.75 -23.62 -8.47
C MET A 1 -11.52 -24.07 -7.03
N SER A 2 -10.85 -25.22 -6.84
CA SER A 2 -10.82 -25.95 -5.56
C SER A 2 -9.96 -25.26 -4.49
N PHE A 3 -10.51 -25.05 -3.30
CA PHE A 3 -9.85 -24.49 -2.11
C PHE A 3 -8.61 -25.28 -1.63
N ALA A 4 -8.38 -26.49 -2.17
CA ALA A 4 -7.23 -27.32 -1.82
C ALA A 4 -5.88 -26.75 -2.32
N LEU A 5 -5.87 -25.95 -3.39
CA LEU A 5 -4.63 -25.36 -3.93
C LEU A 5 -4.13 -24.15 -3.12
N MET A 6 -5.03 -23.40 -2.48
CA MET A 6 -4.70 -22.23 -1.65
C MET A 6 -3.93 -22.60 -0.37
N ARG A 7 -4.21 -23.77 0.23
CA ARG A 7 -3.51 -24.23 1.45
C ARG A 7 -2.04 -24.59 1.22
N LYS A 8 -1.67 -25.05 0.01
CA LYS A 8 -0.27 -25.37 -0.31
C LYS A 8 0.59 -24.13 -0.52
N LEU A 9 0.00 -22.99 -0.91
CA LEU A 9 0.73 -21.74 -1.03
C LEU A 9 1.05 -21.10 0.33
N LEU A 10 0.16 -21.29 1.32
CA LEU A 10 0.27 -20.69 2.66
C LEU A 10 1.16 -21.46 3.64
N LEU A 11 1.49 -22.72 3.33
CA LEU A 11 2.33 -23.58 4.17
C LEU A 11 3.78 -23.70 3.68
N LEU A 12 4.13 -22.99 2.60
CA LEU A 12 5.54 -22.87 2.24
C LEU A 12 6.24 -22.07 3.33
N PRO A 13 7.25 -22.64 4.02
CA PRO A 13 8.02 -21.85 4.96
C PRO A 13 8.66 -20.73 4.14
N ILE A 14 8.24 -19.50 4.44
CA ILE A 14 8.98 -18.32 4.02
C ILE A 14 10.35 -18.51 4.67
N LYS A 15 11.30 -19.07 3.92
CA LYS A 15 12.71 -19.05 4.31
C LYS A 15 13.02 -17.57 4.47
N ARG A 16 13.03 -17.12 5.73
CA ARG A 16 13.73 -15.90 6.11
C ARG A 16 15.13 -16.09 5.54
N VAL A 17 15.44 -15.35 4.49
CA VAL A 17 16.82 -15.16 4.08
C VAL A 17 17.41 -14.30 5.20
N CYS A 18 17.80 -14.96 6.29
CA CYS A 18 18.85 -14.47 7.15
C CYS A 18 20.08 -14.44 6.26
N VAL A 19 20.37 -13.26 5.70
CA VAL A 19 21.72 -12.95 5.21
C VAL A 19 22.58 -12.84 6.47
N GLY A 20 22.86 -13.98 7.10
CA GLY A 20 23.97 -14.14 8.01
C GLY A 20 25.21 -14.14 7.14
N ALA A 21 25.93 -13.02 7.13
CA ALA A 21 27.27 -12.96 6.57
C ALA A 21 28.19 -13.81 7.45
N GLU A 22 28.20 -15.12 7.22
CA GLU A 22 29.17 -16.03 7.82
C GLU A 22 30.50 -15.87 7.07
N ASN A 23 31.38 -15.03 7.63
CA ASN A 23 32.73 -14.80 7.13
C ASN A 23 33.61 -16.01 7.46
N ARG A 24 33.64 -17.03 6.59
CA ARG A 24 34.74 -18.00 6.56
C ARG A 24 35.94 -17.37 5.85
N GLN A 25 36.81 -16.72 6.62
CA GLN A 25 38.14 -16.32 6.13
C GLN A 25 39.03 -17.58 6.09
N ASN A 26 39.17 -18.17 4.90
CA ASN A 26 40.24 -19.14 4.63
C ASN A 26 41.47 -18.37 4.13
N VAL A 27 42.51 -18.36 4.95
CA VAL A 27 43.84 -17.84 4.62
C VAL A 27 44.60 -18.93 3.85
N GLY A 28 45.09 -18.64 2.64
CA GLY A 28 45.99 -19.55 1.91
C GLY A 28 45.99 -19.31 0.40
N GLY A 29 47.13 -18.86 -0.12
CA GLY A 29 47.29 -18.32 -1.48
C GLY A 29 47.06 -19.29 -2.64
N GLY A 30 46.53 -18.74 -3.73
CA GLY A 30 46.33 -19.35 -5.04
C GLY A 30 46.12 -18.27 -6.12
N PRO A 31 46.25 -18.60 -7.41
CA PRO A 31 46.56 -17.65 -8.49
C PRO A 31 45.47 -16.59 -8.68
N LEU A 32 45.93 -15.37 -8.98
CA LEU A 32 45.13 -14.14 -9.11
C LEU A 32 43.91 -14.34 -10.02
N LYS A 33 42.75 -14.57 -9.40
CA LYS A 33 41.45 -14.43 -10.07
C LYS A 33 41.23 -12.95 -10.31
N ILE A 34 41.23 -12.54 -11.57
CA ILE A 34 40.83 -11.19 -11.99
C ILE A 34 39.42 -10.96 -11.46
N GLN A 35 39.33 -10.17 -10.38
CA GLN A 35 38.09 -9.77 -9.76
C GLN A 35 37.41 -8.78 -10.70
N VAL A 36 36.47 -9.26 -11.51
CA VAL A 36 35.53 -8.39 -12.22
C VAL A 36 34.90 -7.50 -11.15
N ARG A 37 35.19 -6.18 -11.22
CA ARG A 37 34.58 -5.20 -10.33
C ARG A 37 33.11 -5.05 -10.71
N HIS A 38 32.31 -6.04 -10.32
CA HIS A 38 30.91 -5.80 -10.03
C HIS A 38 30.92 -4.79 -8.89
N HIS A 39 30.83 -3.52 -9.24
CA HIS A 39 30.54 -2.42 -8.33
C HIS A 39 29.11 -2.63 -7.83
N TRP A 40 28.87 -3.70 -7.07
CA TRP A 40 27.75 -3.67 -6.15
C TRP A 40 27.95 -2.39 -5.34
N PRO A 41 26.98 -1.48 -5.28
CA PRO A 41 27.09 -0.36 -4.38
C PRO A 41 27.19 -0.99 -2.99
N ILE A 42 28.41 -0.97 -2.42
CA ILE A 42 28.65 -1.31 -1.03
C ILE A 42 28.13 -0.11 -0.24
N ALA A 43 26.81 0.05 -0.25
CA ALA A 43 26.14 0.87 0.72
C ALA A 43 26.39 0.15 2.05
N GLY A 44 27.19 0.76 2.90
CA GLY A 44 27.37 0.29 4.27
C GLY A 44 26.00 0.13 4.97
N PRO A 45 25.93 -0.62 6.08
CA PRO A 45 24.69 -0.78 6.81
C PRO A 45 24.08 0.59 7.14
N PRO A 46 22.74 0.74 7.05
CA PRO A 46 22.09 2.03 7.25
C PRO A 46 22.43 2.58 8.64
N ARG A 47 22.86 3.85 8.69
CA ARG A 47 23.25 4.54 9.94
C ARG A 47 22.13 4.52 10.99
N TRP A 48 20.88 4.53 10.53
CA TRP A 48 19.68 4.35 11.35
C TRP A 48 18.84 3.20 10.82
N PRO A 49 18.86 2.02 11.46
CA PRO A 49 18.03 0.91 11.04
C PRO A 49 16.56 1.26 11.29
N MET A 50 15.81 1.49 10.21
CA MET A 50 14.36 1.72 10.33
C MET A 50 13.66 0.45 10.81
N SER A 51 12.84 0.62 11.86
CA SER A 51 11.92 -0.42 12.32
C SER A 51 10.85 -0.72 11.25
N THR A 52 10.26 -1.91 11.29
CA THR A 52 9.20 -2.30 10.36
C THR A 52 8.04 -1.30 10.38
N GLY A 53 7.67 -0.78 11.54
CA GLY A 53 6.63 0.25 11.68
C GLY A 53 7.00 1.57 10.99
N GLN A 54 8.25 2.03 11.13
CA GLN A 54 8.71 3.24 10.43
C GLN A 54 8.68 3.06 8.90
N ARG A 55 9.01 1.86 8.40
CA ARG A 55 8.91 1.54 6.97
C ARG A 55 7.46 1.58 6.48
N PHE A 56 6.52 1.07 7.28
CA PHE A 56 5.10 1.15 6.96
C PHE A 56 4.60 2.59 6.94
N ILE A 57 4.93 3.39 7.96
CA ILE A 57 4.48 4.79 8.04
C ILE A 57 5.06 5.62 6.89
N MET A 58 6.35 5.47 6.58
CA MET A 58 6.98 6.24 5.49
C MET A 58 6.48 5.80 4.10
N GLY A 59 6.25 4.49 3.91
CA GLY A 59 5.70 3.97 2.65
C GLY A 59 4.21 4.28 2.52
N TRP A 60 3.38 3.64 3.35
CA TRP A 60 1.92 3.72 3.25
C TRP A 60 1.36 5.06 3.73
N GLY A 61 1.96 5.69 4.73
CA GLY A 61 1.49 6.98 5.23
C GLY A 61 1.57 8.08 4.16
N SER A 62 2.63 8.11 3.37
CA SER A 62 2.74 9.09 2.26
C SER A 62 1.69 8.86 1.17
N LEU A 63 1.40 7.59 0.86
CA LEU A 63 0.41 7.20 -0.13
C LEU A 63 -1.01 7.58 0.32
N ILE A 64 -1.34 7.36 1.60
CA ILE A 64 -2.61 7.77 2.19
C ILE A 64 -2.78 9.29 2.12
N ILE A 65 -1.76 10.06 2.48
CA ILE A 65 -1.82 11.53 2.47
C ILE A 65 -2.11 12.05 1.05
N MET A 66 -1.45 11.49 0.04
CA MET A 66 -1.71 11.86 -1.36
C MET A 66 -3.16 11.55 -1.80
N MET A 67 -3.80 10.54 -1.19
CA MET A 67 -5.14 10.09 -1.53
C MET A 67 -6.28 10.79 -0.77
N ILE A 68 -5.99 11.57 0.28
CA ILE A 68 -7.04 12.25 1.07
C ILE A 68 -7.86 13.21 0.18
N ILE A 69 -7.20 14.08 -0.58
CA ILE A 69 -7.84 15.08 -1.44
C ILE A 69 -8.69 14.43 -2.54
N PRO A 70 -8.16 13.49 -3.37
CA PRO A 70 -8.98 12.88 -4.41
C PRO A 70 -10.15 12.08 -3.83
N PHE A 71 -9.97 11.43 -2.68
CA PHE A 71 -11.06 10.70 -2.04
C PHE A 71 -12.16 11.65 -1.53
N TRP A 72 -11.77 12.77 -0.93
CA TRP A 72 -12.71 13.82 -0.53
C TRP A 72 -13.45 14.44 -1.73
N ALA A 73 -12.73 14.70 -2.82
CA ALA A 73 -13.32 15.23 -4.05
C ALA A 73 -14.38 14.27 -4.63
N LEU A 74 -14.11 12.96 -4.63
CA LEU A 74 -15.07 11.95 -5.10
C LEU A 74 -16.39 11.98 -4.31
N PHE A 75 -16.35 12.21 -3.00
CA PHE A 75 -17.56 12.35 -2.20
C PHE A 75 -18.34 13.65 -2.47
N GLN A 76 -17.70 14.68 -3.00
CA GLN A 76 -18.38 15.93 -3.38
C GLN A 76 -19.03 15.85 -4.77
N VAL A 77 -18.66 14.86 -5.61
CA VAL A 77 -19.20 14.71 -6.96
C VAL A 77 -20.73 14.57 -7.01
N PRO A 78 -21.38 13.74 -6.17
CA PRO A 78 -22.84 13.61 -6.20
C PRO A 78 -23.56 14.93 -5.88
N ARG A 79 -23.06 15.67 -4.89
CA ARG A 79 -23.57 17.00 -4.52
C ARG A 79 -23.40 18.00 -5.67
N TRP A 80 -22.22 18.02 -6.29
CA TRP A 80 -21.95 18.91 -7.42
C TRP A 80 -22.78 18.56 -8.66
N SER A 81 -22.99 17.26 -8.91
CA SER A 81 -23.86 16.76 -9.98
C SER A 81 -25.31 17.19 -9.79
N ALA A 82 -25.85 17.05 -8.58
CA ALA A 82 -27.23 17.43 -8.29
C ALA A 82 -27.48 18.93 -8.49
N LEU A 83 -26.53 19.78 -8.07
CA LEU A 83 -26.58 21.23 -8.26
C LEU A 83 -26.71 21.63 -9.75
N HIS A 84 -26.01 20.94 -10.66
CA HIS A 84 -26.04 21.26 -12.09
C HIS A 84 -27.23 20.63 -12.82
N ASN A 85 -27.79 19.55 -12.27
CA ASN A 85 -28.97 18.87 -12.82
C ASN A 85 -30.29 19.36 -12.21
N ASN A 86 -30.24 20.34 -11.28
CA ASN A 86 -31.39 20.81 -10.50
C ASN A 86 -32.16 19.65 -9.84
N LEU A 87 -31.42 18.64 -9.38
CA LEU A 87 -31.99 17.51 -8.64
C LEU A 87 -31.96 17.87 -7.14
N PRO A 88 -33.03 17.57 -6.39
CA PRO A 88 -32.99 17.69 -4.94
C PRO A 88 -31.90 16.75 -4.40
N TYR A 89 -31.12 17.20 -3.40
CA TYR A 89 -30.04 16.41 -2.82
C TYR A 89 -29.98 16.60 -1.32
N GLY A 90 -30.07 15.51 -0.57
CA GLY A 90 -29.93 15.53 0.88
C GLY A 90 -31.23 15.92 1.60
N GLU A 91 -31.31 17.15 2.12
CA GLU A 91 -32.48 17.61 2.90
C GLU A 91 -33.67 17.94 1.99
N GLU A 92 -33.42 18.56 0.84
CA GLU A 92 -34.46 18.89 -0.14
C GLU A 92 -35.16 17.65 -0.72
N GLU A 93 -34.48 16.50 -0.72
CA GLU A 93 -35.04 15.22 -1.21
C GLU A 93 -36.08 14.67 -0.22
N LYS A 94 -35.80 14.79 1.08
CA LYS A 94 -36.70 14.36 2.16
C LYS A 94 -37.94 15.24 2.24
N ASP A 95 -37.76 16.55 2.08
CA ASP A 95 -38.89 17.50 2.10
C ASP A 95 -39.86 17.24 0.93
N ASN A 96 -39.35 16.88 -0.26
CA ASN A 96 -40.18 16.51 -1.40
C ASN A 96 -40.89 15.16 -1.22
N GLU A 97 -40.23 14.16 -0.62
CA GLU A 97 -40.85 12.85 -0.35
C GLU A 97 -41.98 12.95 0.69
N GLU A 98 -41.78 13.73 1.75
CA GLU A 98 -42.79 13.96 2.79
C GLU A 98 -43.99 14.79 2.29
N GLU A 99 -43.79 15.69 1.32
CA GLU A 99 -44.86 16.46 0.70
C GLU A 99 -45.71 15.63 -0.27
N VAL A 100 -45.11 14.62 -0.92
CA VAL A 100 -45.81 13.69 -1.82
C VAL A 100 -46.62 12.67 -1.02
N ASP A 101 -46.08 12.10 0.06
CA ASP A 101 -46.79 11.13 0.91
C ASP A 101 -47.99 11.76 1.66
N ASN A 102 -47.91 13.05 2.02
CA ASN A 102 -49.05 13.79 2.58
C ASN A 102 -50.15 14.12 1.56
N LYS A 103 -49.85 14.15 0.25
CA LYS A 103 -50.85 14.38 -0.80
C LYS A 103 -51.59 13.11 -1.25
N GLU A 104 -51.01 11.94 -1.01
CA GLU A 104 -51.64 10.64 -1.33
C GLU A 104 -52.53 10.08 -0.20
N LYS A 105 -52.55 10.73 0.97
CA LYS A 105 -53.36 10.35 2.14
C LYS A 105 -54.66 11.15 2.25
#